data_AF-A0A565BXN6-F1
#
_entry.id   AF-A0A565BXN6-F1
#
_cell.length_a   1.000
_cell.length_b   1.000
_cell.length_c   1.000
_cell.angle_alpha   90.00
_cell.angle_beta   90.00
_cell.angle_gamma   90.00
#
_symmetry.space_group_name_H-M   'P 1'
#
loop_
_entity.id
_entity.type
_entity.pdbx_description
1 polymer ?
#
loop_
_entity_poly.entity_id
_entity_poly.type
_entity_poly.pdbx_seq_one_letter_code
_entity_poly.pdbx_strand_id
1 'polypeptide(L)'
;MIIYASNHVDSRRELWLELVVLSDSNELRGKPWIVLGDFNQVLHPTEHSKYSSVNVNRRIREFCNCLLEADLRDLNFRGNTYTWWNKRTAKPVAKKLDRILVNDQWNVDFPSAVATFGSPDFSDHASLSVVLDPLINRPRKSFKFYNYLLKNKEFLPLVSPLWYSFNVVGSVMFRVSQTYCT
;
A
#
# COMPACT_ATOMS: atom_id res chain seq x y z
N MET A 1 -11.21 5.29 -1.29
CA MET A 1 -11.18 4.58 -2.58
C MET A 1 -9.92 3.74 -2.66
N ILE A 2 -9.99 2.55 -3.25
CA ILE A 2 -8.81 1.68 -3.48
C ILE A 2 -8.51 1.65 -4.98
N ILE A 3 -7.25 1.87 -5.36
CA ILE A 3 -6.78 1.93 -6.75
C ILE A 3 -5.80 0.79 -7.04
N TYR A 4 -5.89 0.27 -8.26
CA TYR A 4 -4.83 -0.48 -8.92
C TYR A 4 -4.64 0.08 -10.33
N ALA A 5 -3.65 0.96 -10.50
CA ALA A 5 -3.38 1.63 -11.76
C ALA A 5 -2.65 0.69 -12.74
N SER A 6 -2.98 0.80 -14.02
CA SER A 6 -2.39 -0.05 -15.06
C SER A 6 -0.86 0.05 -15.13
N ASN A 7 -0.20 -1.05 -15.52
CA ASN A 7 1.21 -1.02 -15.88
C ASN A 7 1.48 -0.26 -17.19
N HIS A 8 0.46 -0.14 -18.05
CA HIS A 8 0.53 0.59 -19.32
C HIS A 8 0.30 2.09 -19.11
N VAL A 9 1.19 2.90 -19.68
CA VAL A 9 1.23 4.35 -19.44
C VAL A 9 -0.04 5.05 -19.92
N ASP A 10 -0.57 4.67 -21.09
CA ASP A 10 -1.73 5.35 -21.66
C ASP A 10 -2.99 5.11 -20.82
N SER A 11 -3.22 3.87 -20.39
CA SER A 11 -4.33 3.53 -19.48
C SER A 11 -4.19 4.20 -18.11
N ARG A 12 -2.98 4.52 -17.62
CA ARG A 12 -2.84 5.28 -16.37
C ARG A 12 -3.32 6.72 -16.51
N ARG A 13 -3.22 7.32 -17.70
CA ARG A 13 -3.63 8.71 -17.91
C ARG A 13 -5.14 8.88 -17.80
N GLU A 14 -5.90 7.88 -18.24
CA GLU A 14 -7.36 7.86 -18.07
C GLU A 14 -7.72 7.92 -16.58
N LEU A 15 -7.07 7.10 -15.75
CA LEU A 15 -7.25 7.13 -14.30
C LEU A 15 -6.88 8.49 -13.67
N TRP A 16 -5.84 9.16 -14.17
CA TRP A 16 -5.48 10.51 -13.71
C TRP A 16 -6.59 11.53 -13.97
N LEU A 17 -7.20 11.48 -15.15
CA LEU A 17 -8.32 12.34 -15.51
C LEU A 17 -9.56 12.03 -14.66
N GLU A 18 -9.85 10.75 -14.45
CA GLU A 18 -10.96 10.32 -13.59
C GLU A 18 -10.79 10.81 -12.15
N LEU A 19 -9.58 10.77 -11.61
CA LEU A 19 -9.30 11.29 -10.26
C LEU A 19 -9.60 12.78 -10.15
N VAL A 20 -9.20 13.58 -11.15
CA VAL A 20 -9.49 15.02 -11.17
C VAL A 20 -11.00 15.25 -11.27
N VAL A 21 -11.71 14.56 -12.16
CA VAL A 21 -13.17 14.68 -12.29
C VAL A 21 -13.90 14.29 -11.00
N LEU A 22 -13.48 13.20 -10.36
CA LEU A 22 -14.06 12.75 -9.10
C LEU A 22 -13.83 13.76 -7.98
N SER A 23 -12.65 14.39 -7.92
CA SER A 23 -12.34 15.37 -6.87
C SER A 23 -13.30 16.56 -6.84
N ASP A 24 -13.83 16.98 -8.00
CA ASP A 24 -14.79 18.09 -8.13
C ASP A 24 -16.26 17.63 -8.16
N SER A 25 -16.51 16.32 -8.04
CA SER A 25 -17.88 15.78 -7.97
C SER A 25 -18.61 16.27 -6.72
N ASN A 26 -19.94 16.45 -6.84
CA ASN A 26 -20.78 16.86 -5.71
C ASN A 26 -20.71 15.89 -4.53
N GLU A 27 -20.39 14.63 -4.80
CA GLU A 27 -20.26 13.57 -3.81
C GLU A 27 -19.03 13.79 -2.91
N LEU A 28 -17.92 14.30 -3.45
CA LEU A 28 -16.64 14.45 -2.76
C LEU A 28 -16.29 15.89 -2.39
N ARG A 29 -16.86 16.88 -3.07
CA ARG A 29 -16.58 18.29 -2.84
C ARG A 29 -16.80 18.69 -1.38
N GLY A 30 -15.74 19.21 -0.74
CA GLY A 30 -15.76 19.65 0.65
C GLY A 30 -15.84 18.54 1.69
N LYS A 31 -15.59 17.27 1.31
CA LYS A 31 -15.61 16.11 2.21
C LYS A 31 -14.22 15.49 2.35
N PRO A 32 -13.92 14.81 3.48
CA PRO A 32 -12.67 14.08 3.63
C PRO A 32 -12.58 12.97 2.59
N TRP A 33 -11.50 12.96 1.81
CA TRP A 33 -11.29 11.99 0.74
C TRP A 33 -9.94 11.30 0.91
N ILE A 34 -9.96 9.98 0.75
CA ILE A 34 -8.77 9.13 0.77
C ILE A 34 -8.75 8.21 -0.44
N VAL A 35 -7.59 8.12 -1.08
CA VAL A 35 -7.32 7.25 -2.21
C VAL A 35 -6.05 6.46 -1.92
N LEU A 36 -6.12 5.14 -1.92
CA LEU A 36 -4.97 4.31 -1.61
C LEU A 36 -4.80 3.13 -2.55
N GLY A 37 -3.58 2.63 -2.71
CA GLY A 37 -3.29 1.45 -3.50
C GLY A 37 -2.07 1.64 -4.40
N ASP A 38 -1.96 0.82 -5.45
CA ASP A 38 -0.83 0.81 -6.36
C ASP A 38 -1.08 1.77 -7.53
N PHE A 39 -0.26 2.83 -7.62
CA PHE A 39 -0.35 3.83 -8.67
C PHE A 39 0.56 3.52 -9.86
N ASN A 40 1.44 2.52 -9.75
CA ASN A 40 2.43 2.17 -10.76
C ASN A 40 3.27 3.37 -11.28
N GLN A 41 3.40 4.42 -10.45
CA GLN A 41 4.04 5.68 -10.82
C GLN A 41 4.67 6.37 -9.61
N VAL A 42 5.94 6.74 -9.75
CA VAL A 42 6.66 7.57 -8.77
C VAL A 42 6.31 9.05 -8.95
N LEU A 43 6.32 9.82 -7.86
CA LEU A 43 6.15 11.28 -7.78
C LEU A 43 7.48 12.02 -7.77
N HIS A 44 8.57 11.37 -7.37
CA HIS A 44 9.89 11.98 -7.43
C HIS A 44 10.92 10.98 -7.98
N PRO A 45 11.93 11.41 -8.76
CA PRO A 45 12.96 10.50 -9.25
C PRO A 45 13.62 9.70 -8.12
N THR A 46 13.85 10.30 -6.96
CA THR A 46 14.48 9.63 -5.79
C THR A 46 13.66 8.48 -5.21
N GLU A 47 12.37 8.39 -5.54
CA GLU A 47 11.52 7.27 -5.15
C GLU A 47 11.78 6.01 -6.00
N HIS A 48 12.76 6.04 -6.91
CA HIS A 48 13.26 4.88 -7.63
C HIS A 48 14.71 4.62 -7.21
N SER A 49 15.01 3.54 -6.50
CA SER A 49 16.36 3.19 -5.97
C SER A 49 17.56 3.39 -6.93
N LYS A 50 17.38 3.19 -8.25
CA LYS A 50 18.41 3.46 -9.28
C LYS A 50 18.21 4.78 -10.03
N TYR A 51 17.74 5.83 -9.38
CA TYR A 51 17.60 7.12 -10.02
C TYR A 51 18.99 7.64 -10.43
N SER A 52 19.17 7.90 -11.72
CA SER A 52 20.43 8.40 -12.27
C SER A 52 20.50 9.92 -12.32
N SER A 53 19.37 10.59 -12.13
CA SER A 53 19.21 12.03 -12.23
C SER A 53 18.04 12.50 -11.37
N VAL A 54 18.10 13.76 -10.94
CA VAL A 54 16.98 14.47 -10.30
C VAL A 54 16.01 15.09 -11.31
N ASN A 55 16.26 14.91 -12.62
CA ASN A 55 15.41 15.43 -13.67
C ASN A 55 14.04 14.75 -13.67
N VAL A 56 12.99 15.57 -13.57
CA VAL A 56 11.60 15.11 -13.56
C VAL A 56 11.16 14.79 -14.99
N ASN A 57 10.91 13.50 -15.27
CA ASN A 57 10.43 13.09 -16.58
C ASN A 57 8.94 13.46 -16.79
N ARG A 58 8.45 13.33 -18.02
CA ARG A 58 7.06 13.65 -18.38
C ARG A 58 6.03 12.87 -17.53
N ARG A 59 6.26 11.60 -17.24
CA ARG A 59 5.31 10.75 -16.51
C ARG A 59 5.15 11.18 -15.06
N ILE A 60 6.26 11.58 -14.43
CA ILE A 60 6.24 12.14 -13.08
C ILE A 60 5.46 13.45 -13.08
N ARG A 61 5.74 14.36 -14.03
CA ARG A 61 4.99 15.62 -14.16
C ARG A 61 3.49 15.42 -14.35
N GLU A 62 3.09 14.52 -15.23
CA GLU A 62 1.67 14.19 -15.46
C GLU A 62 0.99 13.72 -14.17
N PHE A 63 1.66 12.85 -13.39
CA PHE A 63 1.10 12.38 -12.11
C PHE A 63 1.08 13.48 -11.04
N CYS A 64 2.14 14.29 -10.91
CA CYS A 64 2.16 15.44 -10.01
C CYS A 64 1.05 16.44 -10.31
N ASN A 65 0.81 16.74 -11.60
CA ASN A 65 -0.25 17.66 -12.02
C ASN A 65 -1.63 17.09 -11.66
N CYS A 66 -1.88 15.80 -11.90
CA CYS A 66 -3.11 15.13 -11.48
C CYS A 66 -3.37 15.29 -9.98
N LEU A 67 -2.35 15.04 -9.14
CA LEU A 67 -2.51 15.17 -7.70
C LEU A 67 -2.73 16.62 -7.26
N LEU A 68 -2.07 17.56 -7.92
CA LEU A 68 -2.26 18.99 -7.67
C LEU A 68 -3.68 19.45 -8.03
N GLU A 69 -4.18 19.05 -9.21
CA GLU A 69 -5.52 19.39 -9.68
C GLU A 69 -6.61 18.72 -8.84
N ALA A 70 -6.38 17.50 -8.37
CA ALA A 70 -7.31 16.77 -7.50
C ALA A 70 -7.21 17.15 -6.01
N ASP A 71 -6.35 18.11 -5.65
CA ASP A 71 -5.99 18.49 -4.26
C ASP A 71 -5.67 17.27 -3.37
N LEU A 72 -4.87 16.35 -3.89
CA LEU A 72 -4.44 15.14 -3.21
C LEU A 72 -2.97 15.20 -2.84
N ARG A 73 -2.64 14.78 -1.62
CA ARG A 73 -1.26 14.73 -1.10
C ARG A 73 -1.03 13.41 -0.36
N ASP A 74 0.22 12.95 -0.33
CA ASP A 74 0.59 11.78 0.47
C ASP A 74 0.22 12.02 1.94
N LEU A 75 -0.53 11.11 2.54
CA LEU A 75 -0.76 11.06 3.98
C LEU A 75 0.58 10.77 4.67
N ASN A 76 0.82 11.46 5.79
CA ASN A 76 2.00 11.20 6.62
C ASN A 76 2.10 9.72 6.95
N PHE A 77 3.28 9.13 6.71
CA PHE A 77 3.47 7.70 6.84
C PHE A 77 4.68 7.33 7.69
N ARG A 78 4.67 6.10 8.18
CA ARG A 78 5.77 5.41 8.85
C ARG A 78 6.14 4.13 8.10
N GLY A 79 7.32 3.59 8.42
CA GLY A 79 7.79 2.34 7.84
C GLY A 79 8.59 2.57 6.56
N ASN A 80 8.46 1.66 5.60
CA ASN A 80 9.30 1.64 4.40
C ASN A 80 8.96 2.78 3.42
N THR A 81 9.99 3.45 2.92
CA THR A 81 9.85 4.46 1.86
C THR A 81 9.53 3.83 0.51
N TYR A 82 10.20 2.72 0.18
CA TYR A 82 9.87 1.94 -1.01
C TYR A 82 8.72 0.99 -0.70
N THR A 83 7.89 0.74 -1.69
CA THR A 83 6.71 -0.11 -1.55
C THR A 83 6.69 -1.24 -2.56
N TRP A 84 7.62 -1.27 -3.52
CA TRP A 84 7.74 -2.34 -4.49
C TRP A 84 9.21 -2.74 -4.71
N TRP A 85 9.47 -4.04 -4.88
CA TRP A 85 10.80 -4.60 -5.16
C TRP A 85 10.74 -5.63 -6.28
N ASN A 86 11.72 -5.62 -7.18
CA ASN A 86 11.79 -6.59 -8.29
C ASN A 86 12.17 -8.02 -7.88
N LYS A 87 12.36 -8.30 -6.59
CA LYS A 87 12.79 -9.60 -6.01
C LYS A 87 14.05 -10.22 -6.63
N ARG A 88 14.95 -9.41 -7.23
CA ARG A 88 16.21 -9.91 -7.81
C ARG A 88 17.36 -9.79 -6.81
N THR A 89 18.12 -10.88 -6.64
CA THR A 89 19.37 -10.89 -5.85
C THR A 89 20.44 -10.01 -6.49
N ALA A 90 20.64 -10.13 -7.80
CA ALA A 90 21.61 -9.32 -8.54
C ALA A 90 20.97 -8.02 -9.02
N LYS A 91 21.60 -6.89 -8.66
CA LYS A 91 21.17 -5.52 -9.03
C LYS A 91 19.70 -5.26 -8.62
N PRO A 92 19.34 -5.39 -7.33
CA PRO A 92 17.97 -5.17 -6.85
C PRO A 92 17.45 -3.78 -7.23
N VAL A 93 16.14 -3.67 -7.45
CA VAL A 93 15.45 -2.40 -7.70
C VAL A 93 14.26 -2.32 -6.77
N ALA A 94 14.19 -1.21 -6.05
CA ALA A 94 13.04 -0.80 -5.25
C ALA A 94 12.43 0.51 -5.79
N LYS A 95 11.11 0.68 -5.65
CA LYS A 95 10.34 1.88 -6.04
C LYS A 95 9.24 2.18 -5.01
N LYS A 96 8.81 3.44 -4.89
CA LYS A 96 7.56 3.81 -4.20
C LYS A 96 6.43 3.93 -5.22
N LEU A 97 5.64 2.88 -5.36
CA LEU A 97 4.52 2.79 -6.32
C LEU A 97 3.16 2.87 -5.63
N ASP A 98 3.10 2.41 -4.39
CA ASP A 98 1.89 2.39 -3.60
C ASP A 98 1.79 3.66 -2.77
N ARG A 99 0.59 4.25 -2.71
CA ARG A 99 0.36 5.51 -1.99
C ARG A 99 -0.92 5.46 -1.20
N ILE A 100 -0.99 6.33 -0.20
CA ILE A 100 -2.20 6.70 0.51
C ILE A 100 -2.27 8.22 0.40
N LEU A 101 -3.17 8.69 -0.45
CA LEU A 101 -3.38 10.09 -0.79
C LEU A 101 -4.63 10.61 -0.12
N VAL A 102 -4.59 11.82 0.38
CA VAL A 102 -5.69 12.48 1.07
C VAL A 102 -5.81 13.93 0.64
N ASN A 103 -7.02 14.50 0.75
CA ASN A 103 -7.23 15.94 0.58
C ASN A 103 -7.10 16.70 1.90
N ASP A 104 -7.14 18.03 1.86
CA ASP A 104 -6.97 18.84 3.07
C ASP A 104 -8.10 18.65 4.08
N GLN A 105 -9.34 18.42 3.63
CA GLN A 105 -10.47 18.12 4.53
C GLN A 105 -10.23 16.84 5.34
N TRP A 106 -9.57 15.82 4.78
CA TRP A 106 -9.19 14.64 5.54
C TRP A 106 -8.28 14.97 6.73
N ASN A 107 -7.32 15.88 6.55
CA ASN A 107 -6.41 16.27 7.61
C ASN A 107 -7.10 17.11 8.70
N VAL A 108 -8.17 17.82 8.34
CA VAL A 108 -9.04 18.52 9.32
C VAL A 108 -9.82 17.50 10.17
N ASP A 109 -10.44 16.51 9.52
CA ASP A 109 -11.32 15.55 10.19
C ASP A 109 -10.55 14.45 10.93
N PHE A 110 -9.37 14.07 10.42
CA PHE A 110 -8.52 13.00 10.96
C PHE A 110 -7.07 13.49 11.15
N PRO A 111 -6.82 14.49 12.01
CA PRO A 111 -5.50 15.13 12.14
C PRO A 111 -4.41 14.20 12.69
N SER A 112 -4.81 13.12 13.38
CA SER A 112 -3.89 12.12 13.91
C SER A 112 -3.71 10.91 12.98
N ALA A 113 -4.35 10.90 11.81
CA ALA A 113 -4.26 9.78 10.89
C ALA A 113 -2.83 9.58 10.41
N VAL A 114 -2.39 8.32 10.36
CA VAL A 114 -1.06 7.95 9.90
C VAL A 114 -1.13 6.70 9.03
N ALA A 115 -0.43 6.75 7.91
CA ALA A 115 -0.19 5.61 7.06
C ALA A 115 0.98 4.76 7.58
N THR A 116 0.98 3.46 7.33
CA THR A 116 2.13 2.60 7.59
C THR A 116 2.36 1.66 6.41
N PHE A 117 3.58 1.68 5.90
CA PHE A 117 4.07 0.77 4.87
C PHE A 117 4.94 -0.30 5.53
N GLY A 118 4.47 -1.55 5.51
CA GLY A 118 5.14 -2.69 6.13
C GLY A 118 6.28 -3.25 5.28
N SER A 119 6.84 -4.37 5.74
CA SER A 119 7.84 -5.11 4.99
C SER A 119 7.21 -5.92 3.85
N PRO A 120 7.93 -6.08 2.71
CA PRO A 120 7.53 -6.97 1.63
C PRO A 120 7.85 -8.42 2.02
N ASP A 121 7.03 -9.03 2.89
CA ASP A 121 7.30 -10.38 3.39
C ASP A 121 6.99 -11.43 2.31
N PHE A 122 5.75 -11.47 1.82
CA PHE A 122 5.29 -12.47 0.83
C PHE A 122 5.07 -11.90 -0.57
N SER A 123 4.87 -10.58 -0.66
CA SER A 123 4.60 -9.87 -1.90
C SER A 123 5.85 -9.13 -2.37
N ASP A 124 5.91 -8.80 -3.66
CA ASP A 124 6.84 -7.79 -4.16
C ASP A 124 6.42 -6.38 -3.78
N HIS A 125 5.19 -6.21 -3.28
CA HIS A 125 4.70 -4.98 -2.66
C HIS A 125 4.76 -5.00 -1.13
N ALA A 126 4.97 -3.84 -0.52
CA ALA A 126 4.79 -3.60 0.91
C ALA A 126 3.30 -3.61 1.26
N SER A 127 2.97 -4.10 2.46
CA SER A 127 1.60 -3.96 2.97
C SER A 127 1.28 -2.50 3.32
N LEU A 128 0.05 -2.07 3.04
CA LEU A 128 -0.44 -0.74 3.34
C LEU A 128 -1.47 -0.78 4.47
N SER A 129 -1.37 0.15 5.42
CA SER A 129 -2.39 0.33 6.45
C SER A 129 -2.56 1.79 6.82
N VAL A 130 -3.76 2.14 7.27
CA VAL A 130 -4.11 3.49 7.75
C VAL A 130 -4.69 3.36 9.14
N VAL A 131 -4.13 4.12 10.08
CA VAL A 131 -4.62 4.24 11.45
C VAL A 131 -5.16 5.65 11.61
N LEU A 132 -6.49 5.80 11.79
CA LEU A 132 -7.15 7.10 11.91
C LEU A 132 -6.83 7.81 13.23
N ASP A 133 -6.71 7.03 14.29
CA ASP A 133 -6.34 7.52 15.62
C ASP A 133 -5.37 6.50 16.25
N PRO A 134 -4.07 6.81 16.33
CA PRO A 134 -3.06 5.93 16.89
C PRO A 134 -3.07 5.89 18.42
N LEU A 135 -3.77 6.81 19.10
CA LEU A 135 -3.89 6.85 20.56
C LEU A 135 -5.01 5.95 21.07
N ILE A 136 -6.01 5.66 20.23
CA ILE A 136 -7.07 4.72 20.57
C ILE A 136 -6.51 3.29 20.53
N ASN A 137 -6.36 2.69 21.72
CA ASN A 137 -6.08 1.27 21.88
C ASN A 137 -7.26 0.45 21.35
N ARG A 138 -7.11 -0.09 20.14
CA ARG A 138 -8.11 -1.00 19.56
C ARG A 138 -7.96 -2.38 20.21
N PRO A 139 -9.08 -3.03 20.62
CA PRO A 139 -9.01 -4.39 21.10
C PRO A 139 -8.44 -5.30 20.00
N ARG A 140 -7.54 -6.21 20.39
CA ARG A 140 -6.98 -7.18 19.45
C ARG A 140 -8.12 -8.01 18.86
N LYS A 141 -8.30 -7.94 17.55
CA LYS A 141 -9.25 -8.80 16.84
C LYS A 141 -8.69 -10.22 16.79
N SER A 142 -9.56 -11.20 16.96
CA SER A 142 -9.20 -12.60 16.72
C SER A 142 -8.77 -12.78 15.26
N PHE A 143 -7.75 -13.60 15.03
CA PHE A 143 -7.41 -14.07 13.70
C PHE A 143 -8.63 -14.72 13.05
N LYS A 144 -8.87 -14.40 11.77
CA LYS A 144 -9.91 -15.04 10.96
C LYS A 144 -9.25 -15.75 9.79
N PHE A 145 -9.67 -16.97 9.56
CA PHE A 145 -9.21 -17.81 8.47
C PHE A 145 -10.41 -18.25 7.63
N TYR A 146 -10.20 -18.41 6.33
CA TYR A 146 -11.24 -18.84 5.43
C TYR A 146 -11.46 -20.36 5.52
N ASN A 147 -12.50 -20.77 6.25
CA ASN A 147 -12.83 -22.18 6.46
C ASN A 147 -13.00 -23.00 5.16
N TYR A 148 -13.30 -22.36 4.02
CA TYR A 148 -13.40 -23.08 2.75
C TYR A 148 -12.08 -23.72 2.32
N LEU A 149 -10.94 -23.19 2.76
CA LEU A 149 -9.62 -23.76 2.47
C LEU A 149 -9.49 -25.17 3.05
N LEU A 150 -10.14 -25.46 4.19
CA LEU A 150 -10.20 -26.81 4.78
C LEU A 150 -10.99 -27.80 3.93
N LYS A 151 -11.82 -27.31 2.99
CA LYS A 151 -12.55 -28.18 2.06
C LYS A 151 -11.65 -28.70 0.94
N ASN A 152 -10.51 -28.06 0.68
CA ASN A 152 -9.53 -28.58 -0.24
C ASN A 152 -8.73 -29.71 0.43
N LYS A 153 -8.85 -30.93 -0.10
CA LYS A 153 -8.16 -32.12 0.42
C LYS A 153 -6.64 -31.99 0.44
N GLU A 154 -6.08 -31.13 -0.42
CA GLU A 154 -4.64 -30.89 -0.51
C GLU A 154 -4.14 -29.83 0.48
N PHE A 155 -5.03 -29.03 1.07
CA PHE A 155 -4.63 -27.91 1.93
C PHE A 155 -3.88 -28.37 3.18
N LEU A 156 -4.42 -29.34 3.93
CA LEU A 156 -3.77 -29.84 5.15
C LEU A 156 -2.45 -30.56 4.86
N PRO A 157 -2.37 -31.48 3.86
CA PRO A 157 -1.10 -32.06 3.43
C PRO A 157 -0.04 -31.03 3.03
N LEU A 158 -0.44 -29.91 2.41
CA LEU A 158 0.48 -28.86 1.97
C LEU A 158 1.03 -28.03 3.15
N VAL A 159 0.17 -27.64 4.10
CA VAL A 159 0.54 -26.72 5.18
C VAL A 159 1.19 -27.44 6.37
N SER A 160 0.78 -28.68 6.65
CA SER A 160 1.24 -29.43 7.83
C SER A 160 2.77 -29.57 7.93
N PRO A 161 3.51 -29.97 6.88
CA PRO A 161 4.97 -30.11 6.96
C PRO A 161 5.67 -28.79 7.29
N LEU A 162 5.23 -27.69 6.67
CA LEU A 162 5.74 -26.35 6.94
C LEU A 162 5.40 -25.92 8.37
N TRP A 163 4.19 -26.17 8.84
CA TRP A 163 3.76 -25.80 10.19
C TRP A 163 4.65 -26.41 11.28
N TYR A 164 5.06 -27.66 11.08
CA TYR A 164 5.92 -28.37 12.01
C TYR A 164 7.42 -28.15 11.79
N SER A 165 7.83 -27.53 10.67
CA SER A 165 9.25 -27.21 10.42
C SER A 165 9.75 -25.99 11.19
N PHE A 166 8.86 -25.11 11.68
CA PHE A 166 9.25 -23.94 12.46
C PHE A 166 9.23 -24.21 13.96
N ASN A 167 10.38 -24.07 14.61
CA ASN A 167 10.49 -24.21 16.07
C ASN A 167 10.22 -22.86 16.78
N VAL A 168 9.02 -22.31 16.59
CA VAL A 168 8.61 -21.07 17.27
C VAL A 168 8.01 -21.41 18.63
N VAL A 169 8.64 -20.94 19.71
CA VAL A 169 8.14 -21.08 21.08
C VAL A 169 7.27 -19.88 21.43
N GLY A 170 6.07 -20.13 21.93
CA GLY A 170 5.13 -19.09 22.35
C GLY A 170 3.68 -19.56 22.28
N SER A 171 2.73 -18.63 22.44
CA SER A 171 1.30 -18.93 22.29
C SER A 171 0.98 -19.39 20.86
N VAL A 172 -0.13 -20.13 20.68
CA VAL A 172 -0.57 -20.59 19.34
C VAL A 172 -0.69 -19.41 18.36
N MET A 173 -1.26 -18.29 18.82
CA MET A 173 -1.40 -17.08 18.01
C MET A 173 -0.03 -16.43 17.69
N PHE A 174 0.92 -16.47 18.62
CA PHE A 174 2.28 -16.01 18.37
C PHE A 174 2.96 -16.88 17.31
N ARG A 175 2.83 -18.21 17.42
CA ARG A 175 3.35 -19.16 16.41
C ARG A 175 2.76 -18.88 15.03
N VAL A 176 1.44 -18.72 14.92
CA VAL A 176 0.75 -18.31 13.68
C VAL A 176 1.37 -17.02 13.13
N SER A 177 1.54 -15.99 13.96
CA SER A 177 2.07 -14.70 13.50
C SER A 177 3.54 -14.72 13.09
N GLN A 178 4.31 -15.74 13.44
CA GLN A 178 5.74 -15.84 13.11
C GLN A 178 5.97 -16.80 11.93
N THR A 179 5.23 -17.90 11.90
CA THR A 179 5.26 -18.89 10.80
C THR A 179 4.78 -18.31 9.46
N TYR A 180 4.00 -17.22 9.49
CA TYR A 180 3.54 -16.48 8.32
C TYR A 180 4.06 -15.03 8.28
N CYS A 181 5.16 -14.70 8.95
CA CYS A 181 5.83 -13.39 8.84
C CYS A 181 7.36 -13.49 8.65
N THR A 182 7.85 -14.63 8.15
CA THR A 182 9.23 -14.83 7.69
C THR A 182 9.28 -15.27 6.25
#